data_AF-A0A7V7E8A6-F1
#
_entry.id   AF-A0A7V7E8A6-F1
#
_cell.length_a   1.000
_cell.length_b   1.000
_cell.length_c   1.000
_cell.angle_alpha   90.00
_cell.angle_beta   90.00
_cell.angle_gamma   90.00
#
_symmetry.space_group_name_H-M   'P 1'
#
loop_
_entity.id
_entity.type
_entity.pdbx_description
1 polymer ?
#
loop_
_entity_poly.entity_id
_entity_poly.type
_entity_poly.pdbx_seq_one_letter_code
_entity_poly.pdbx_strand_id
1 'polypeptide(L)'
;MNGIDALVFTAGIGERSGEIRSRVIGRAAWLGFAVDETANRTGEGRISPAGAARSAWVIPTNEELMIATHTVEVMATRAPALVP
;
A
#
# COMPACT_ATOMS: atom_id res chain seq x y z
N MET A 1 -6.60 17.61 12.09
CA MET A 1 -6.57 16.41 11.21
C MET A 1 -5.70 15.36 11.89
N ASN A 2 -6.21 14.64 12.89
CA ASN A 2 -5.42 13.69 13.70
C ASN A 2 -6.01 12.28 13.62
N GLY A 3 -5.80 11.58 12.51
CA GLY A 3 -6.27 10.22 12.31
C GLY A 3 -5.62 9.57 11.09
N ILE A 4 -6.10 8.38 10.70
CA ILE A 4 -5.55 7.61 9.58
C ILE A 4 -6.35 7.92 8.31
N ASP A 5 -5.73 8.48 7.27
CA ASP A 5 -6.40 8.83 6.01
C ASP A 5 -6.67 7.61 5.12
N ALA A 6 -5.74 6.66 5.11
CA ALA A 6 -5.84 5.45 4.31
C ALA A 6 -5.16 4.24 4.98
N LEU A 7 -5.64 3.05 4.64
CA LEU A 7 -5.01 1.77 4.95
C LEU A 7 -4.56 1.11 3.65
N VAL A 8 -3.27 0.77 3.55
CA VAL A 8 -2.71 0.10 2.36
C VAL A 8 -2.31 -1.31 2.72
N PHE A 9 -2.79 -2.27 1.93
CA PHE A 9 -2.34 -3.66 1.93
C PHE A 9 -1.34 -3.86 0.78
N THR A 10 -0.23 -4.50 1.11
CA THR A 10 0.86 -4.81 0.17
C THR A 10 1.55 -6.10 0.58
N ALA A 11 2.53 -6.56 -0.20
CA ALA A 11 3.27 -7.81 -0.04
C ALA A 11 2.37 -9.07 -0.08
N GLY A 12 2.98 -10.25 0.01
CA GLY A 12 2.33 -11.54 -0.30
C GLY A 12 0.92 -11.73 0.30
N ILE A 13 0.76 -11.59 1.62
CA ILE A 13 -0.55 -11.77 2.27
C ILE A 13 -1.49 -10.59 1.97
N GLY A 14 -0.99 -9.36 2.07
CA GLY A 14 -1.79 -8.15 1.86
C GLY A 14 -2.34 -8.05 0.44
N GLU A 15 -1.59 -8.49 -0.56
CA GLU A 15 -1.98 -8.46 -1.97
C GLU A 15 -2.90 -9.64 -2.34
N ARG A 16 -2.65 -10.84 -1.80
CA ARG A 16 -3.29 -12.06 -2.31
C ARG A 16 -4.46 -12.57 -1.47
N SER A 17 -4.60 -12.13 -0.23
CA SER A 17 -5.64 -12.66 0.68
C SER A 17 -6.75 -11.65 0.95
N GLY A 18 -7.78 -11.66 0.10
CA GLY A 18 -9.00 -10.86 0.32
C GLY A 18 -9.66 -11.14 1.67
N GLU A 19 -9.66 -12.39 2.12
CA GLU A 19 -10.21 -12.76 3.43
C GLU A 19 -9.47 -12.09 4.59
N ILE A 20 -8.13 -12.08 4.56
CA ILE A 20 -7.34 -11.40 5.60
C ILE A 20 -7.60 -9.90 5.56
N ARG A 21 -7.70 -9.30 4.37
CA ARG A 21 -8.06 -7.87 4.24
C ARG A 21 -9.42 -7.56 4.86
N SER A 22 -10.46 -8.34 4.58
CA SER A 22 -11.79 -8.16 5.17
C SER A 22 -11.76 -8.28 6.69
N ARG A 23 -11.04 -9.28 7.23
CA ARG A 23 -10.89 -9.46 8.68
C ARG A 23 -10.18 -8.27 9.35
N VAL A 24 -9.12 -7.75 8.73
CA VAL A 24 -8.38 -6.57 9.23
C VAL A 24 -9.26 -5.32 9.17
N ILE A 25 -9.92 -5.07 8.03
CA ILE A 25 -10.83 -3.92 7.87
C ILE A 25 -11.98 -3.99 8.88
N GLY A 26 -12.57 -5.16 9.09
CA GLY A 26 -13.62 -5.36 10.09
C GLY A 26 -13.17 -5.01 11.52
N ARG A 27 -11.93 -5.36 11.89
CA ARG A 27 -11.34 -4.96 13.19
C ARG A 27 -11.02 -3.47 13.27
N ALA A 28 -10.80 -2.81 12.13
CA ALA A 28 -10.51 -1.39 12.01
C ALA A 28 -11.78 -0.53 11.77
N ALA A 29 -12.98 -1.13 11.74
CA ALA A 29 -14.22 -0.42 11.42
C ALA A 29 -14.50 0.78 12.35
N TRP A 30 -14.07 0.70 13.62
CA TRP A 30 -14.20 1.79 14.60
C TRP A 30 -13.39 3.06 14.22
N LEU A 31 -12.41 2.94 13.31
CA LEU A 31 -11.65 4.05 12.73
C LEU A 31 -12.31 4.64 11.48
N GLY A 32 -13.46 4.10 11.04
CA GLY A 32 -14.19 4.55 9.86
C GLY A 32 -13.82 3.84 8.55
N PHE A 33 -13.19 2.66 8.62
CA PHE A 33 -12.94 1.82 7.46
C PHE A 33 -14.13 0.91 7.14
N ALA A 34 -14.33 0.67 5.85
CA ALA A 34 -15.28 -0.30 5.30
C ALA A 34 -14.66 -0.96 4.06
N VAL A 35 -15.12 -2.16 3.73
CA VAL A 35 -14.65 -2.94 2.59
C VAL A 35 -15.78 -3.15 1.58
N ASP A 36 -15.48 -2.98 0.30
CA ASP A 36 -16.29 -3.46 -0.81
C ASP A 36 -15.79 -4.86 -1.15
N GLU A 37 -16.58 -5.90 -0.85
CA GLU A 37 -16.15 -7.28 -1.03
C GLU A 37 -15.94 -7.67 -2.50
N THR A 38 -16.58 -6.96 -3.44
CA THR A 38 -16.38 -7.20 -4.88
C THR A 38 -15.02 -6.67 -5.32
N ALA A 39 -14.67 -5.44 -4.95
CA ALA A 39 -13.36 -4.87 -5.22
C ALA A 39 -12.26 -5.58 -4.42
N ASN A 40 -12.55 -5.95 -3.18
CA ASN A 40 -11.62 -6.71 -2.36
C ASN A 40 -11.28 -8.08 -2.96
N ARG A 41 -12.20 -8.73 -3.66
CA ARG A 41 -11.91 -10.00 -4.33
C ARG A 41 -10.94 -9.86 -5.51
N THR A 42 -10.95 -8.73 -6.23
CA THR A 42 -9.95 -8.48 -7.28
C THR A 42 -8.58 -8.20 -6.65
N GLY A 43 -8.55 -7.51 -5.51
CA GLY A 43 -7.31 -7.18 -4.81
C GLY A 43 -6.47 -6.14 -5.57
N GLU A 44 -7.12 -5.28 -6.35
CA GLU A 44 -6.44 -4.28 -7.17
C GLU A 44 -6.99 -2.89 -6.84
N GLY A 45 -6.09 -1.97 -6.48
CA GLY A 45 -6.45 -0.57 -6.26
C GLY A 45 -7.34 -0.38 -5.02
N ARG A 46 -8.39 0.44 -5.14
CA ARG A 46 -9.24 0.81 -4.00
C ARG A 46 -10.22 -0.33 -3.68
N ILE A 47 -10.22 -0.77 -2.44
CA ILE A 47 -11.10 -1.85 -1.95
C ILE A 47 -12.12 -1.38 -0.89
N SER A 48 -12.10 -0.09 -0.53
CA SER A 48 -13.18 0.52 0.26
C SER A 48 -14.33 1.00 -0.65
N PRO A 49 -15.60 1.00 -0.20
CA PRO A 49 -16.71 1.55 -0.96
C PRO A 49 -16.52 3.01 -1.36
N ALA A 50 -17.18 3.43 -2.45
CA ALA A 50 -17.27 4.84 -2.81
C ALA A 50 -17.93 5.64 -1.67
N GLY A 51 -17.37 6.81 -1.33
CA GLY A 51 -17.87 7.64 -0.23
C GLY A 51 -17.53 7.16 1.19
N ALA A 52 -16.75 6.07 1.34
CA ALA A 52 -16.26 5.64 2.66
C ALA A 52 -15.45 6.76 3.35
N ALA A 53 -15.63 6.90 4.67
CA ALA A 53 -14.97 7.94 5.46
C ALA A 53 -13.44 7.86 5.37
N ARG A 54 -12.89 6.64 5.39
CA ARG A 54 -11.46 6.36 5.17
C ARG A 54 -11.30 5.38 4.01
N SER A 55 -10.20 5.50 3.27
CA SER A 55 -9.95 4.68 2.09
C SER A 55 -9.07 3.48 2.38
N ALA A 56 -9.38 2.32 1.80
CA ALA A 56 -8.55 1.12 1.88
C ALA A 56 -8.10 0.70 0.49
N TRP A 57 -6.83 0.29 0.36
CA TRP A 57 -6.18 0.03 -0.93
C TRP A 57 -5.37 -1.25 -0.91
N VAL A 58 -5.23 -1.88 -2.07
CA VAL A 58 -4.20 -2.87 -2.36
C VAL A 58 -3.24 -2.27 -3.39
N ILE A 59 -1.98 -2.16 -3.00
CA ILE A 59 -0.92 -1.60 -3.85
C ILE A 59 0.23 -2.61 -3.87
N PRO A 60 0.56 -3.21 -5.03
CA PRO A 60 1.71 -4.09 -5.14
C PRO A 60 3.00 -3.37 -4.76
N THR A 61 3.81 -3.99 -3.91
CA THR A 61 5.16 -3.49 -3.65
C THR A 61 6.11 -3.93 -4.76
N ASN A 62 7.12 -3.11 -5.04
CA ASN A 62 8.23 -3.47 -5.92
C ASN A 62 9.53 -3.07 -5.23
N GLU A 63 10.08 -4.02 -4.47
CA GLU A 63 11.25 -3.80 -3.63
C GLU A 63 12.50 -3.57 -4.49
N GLU A 64 12.63 -4.29 -5.60
CA GLU A 64 13.75 -4.19 -6.53
C GLU A 64 13.80 -2.80 -7.19
N LEU A 65 12.65 -2.26 -7.59
CA LEU A 65 12.56 -0.92 -8.15
C LEU A 65 12.96 0.13 -7.11
N MET A 66 12.47 0.00 -5.87
CA MET A 66 12.81 0.94 -4.80
C MET A 66 14.32 0.94 -4.51
N ILE A 67 14.96 -0.24 -4.48
CA ILE A 67 16.41 -0.37 -4.34
C ILE A 67 17.14 0.28 -5.53
N ALA A 68 16.71 0.02 -6.76
CA ALA A 68 17.34 0.57 -7.96
C ALA A 68 17.25 2.11 -8.00
N THR A 69 16.07 2.66 -7.72
CA THR A 69 15.85 4.11 -7.63
C THR A 69 16.76 4.73 -6.58
N HIS A 70 16.79 4.19 -5.37
CA HIS A 70 17.62 4.74 -4.31
C HIS A 70 19.12 4.63 -4.61
N THR A 71 19.54 3.54 -5.25
CA THR A 71 20.92 3.36 -5.71
C THR A 71 21.32 4.45 -6.69
N VAL A 72 20.46 4.73 -7.69
CA VAL A 72 20.69 5.81 -8.67
C VAL A 72 20.73 7.18 -8.00
N GLU A 73 19.83 7.47 -7.06
CA GLU A 73 19.80 8.73 -6.31
C GLU A 73 21.09 8.97 -5.52
N VAL A 74 21.58 7.94 -4.82
CA VAL A 74 22.84 8.00 -4.06
C VAL A 74 24.04 8.18 -4.98
N MET A 75 24.06 7.50 -6.13
CA MET A 75 25.11 7.69 -7.14
C MET A 75 25.08 9.08 -7.78
N ALA A 76 23.89 9.69 -7.93
CA ALA A 76 23.76 11.03 -8.51
C ALA A 76 24.17 12.15 -7.53
N THR A 77 24.03 11.93 -6.21
CA THR A 77 24.41 12.91 -5.18
C THR A 77 25.89 12.82 -4.76
N ARG A 78 26.55 11.69 -4.98
CA ARG A 78 28.00 11.57 -4.88
C ARG A 78 28.59 11.76 -6.27
N ALA A 79 29.17 12.93 -6.57
CA ALA A 79 30.05 13.05 -7.73
C ALA A 79 31.06 11.88 -7.66
N PRO A 80 31.20 11.06 -8.72
CA PRO A 80 32.15 9.97 -8.66
C PRO A 80 33.52 10.57 -8.37
N ALA A 81 34.12 10.16 -7.24
CA ALA A 81 35.55 10.26 -7.11
C ALA A 81 36.09 9.36 -8.23
N LEU A 82 36.44 9.97 -9.36
CA LEU A 82 37.23 9.34 -10.39
C LEU A 82 38.49 8.85 -9.69
N VAL A 83 38.55 7.55 -9.39
CA VAL A 83 39.79 6.92 -8.98
C VAL A 83 40.65 6.91 -10.25
N PRO A 84 41.88 7.47 -10.20
CA PRO A 84 42.75 7.56 -11.37
C PRO A 84 43.13 6.18 -11.92
#